data_AF-A0AB35UZG1-F1
#
_entry.id   AF-A0AB35UZG1-F1
#
_cell.length_a   1.000
_cell.length_b   1.000
_cell.length_c   1.000
_cell.angle_alpha   90.00
_cell.angle_beta   90.00
_cell.angle_gamma   90.00
#
_symmetry.space_group_name_H-M   'P 1'
#
loop_
_entity.id
_entity.type
_entity.pdbx_description
1 polymer ?
#
loop_
_entity_poly.entity_id
_entity_poly.type
_entity_poly.pdbx_seq_one_letter_code
_entity_poly.pdbx_strand_id
1 'polypeptide(L)'
;MERLTDNQILDELEIQLELKSSKILTPLQERVISGFEEINHFFETHQRVPSHHADADIFEKLCASRLDKIKQNSDMKSVVLFLDKFNLLG
;
A
#
# COMPACT_ATOMS: atom_id res chain seq x y z
N MET A 1 -34.40 32.14 -2.33
CA MET A 1 -33.48 31.00 -2.47
C MET A 1 -33.27 30.81 -3.95
N GLU A 2 -32.07 31.11 -4.46
CA GLU A 2 -31.71 30.79 -5.84
C GLU A 2 -31.69 29.28 -5.99
N ARG A 3 -32.51 28.76 -6.91
CA ARG A 3 -32.55 27.35 -7.24
C ARG A 3 -31.46 27.14 -8.29
N LEU A 4 -30.34 26.56 -7.89
CA LEU A 4 -29.26 26.20 -8.80
C LEU A 4 -29.84 25.37 -9.94
N THR A 5 -29.45 25.72 -11.16
CA THR A 5 -29.87 24.97 -12.35
C THR A 5 -29.10 23.66 -12.42
N ASP A 6 -29.66 22.65 -13.07
CA ASP A 6 -29.08 21.30 -13.14
C ASP A 6 -27.61 21.31 -13.60
N ASN A 7 -27.24 22.22 -14.50
CA ASN A 7 -25.86 22.41 -14.96
C ASN A 7 -24.93 23.00 -13.89
N GLN A 8 -25.42 23.93 -13.07
CA GLN A 8 -24.64 24.50 -11.96
C GLN A 8 -24.42 23.47 -10.85
N ILE A 9 -25.39 22.58 -10.64
CA ILE A 9 -25.25 21.44 -9.73
C ILE A 9 -24.19 20.47 -10.26
N LEU A 10 -24.13 20.22 -11.58
CA LEU A 10 -23.10 19.38 -12.19
C LEU A 10 -21.69 19.98 -12.05
N ASP A 11 -21.50 21.25 -12.38
CA ASP A 11 -20.18 21.91 -12.30
C ASP A 11 -19.66 21.93 -10.84
N GLU A 12 -20.53 22.18 -9.87
CA GLU A 12 -20.18 22.19 -8.45
C GLU A 12 -19.81 20.78 -7.94
N LEU A 13 -20.41 19.73 -8.50
CA LEU A 13 -20.04 18.33 -8.25
C LEU A 13 -18.72 17.94 -8.93
N GLU A 14 -18.46 18.43 -10.14
CA GLU A 14 -17.22 18.19 -10.89
C GLU A 14 -16.01 18.81 -10.16
N ILE A 15 -16.19 20.02 -9.60
CA ILE A 15 -15.19 20.70 -8.75
C ILE A 15 -14.95 19.94 -7.43
N GLN A 16 -15.98 19.33 -6.83
CA GLN A 16 -15.81 18.51 -5.62
C GLN A 16 -15.06 17.20 -5.87
N LEU A 17 -15.13 16.67 -7.10
CA LEU A 17 -14.36 15.48 -7.51
C LEU A 17 -12.88 15.81 -7.73
N GLU A 18 -12.55 16.99 -8.25
CA GLU A 18 -11.15 17.44 -8.43
C GLU A 18 -10.42 17.71 -7.09
N LEU A 19 -11.14 18.21 -6.08
CA LEU A 19 -10.56 18.50 -4.75
C LEU A 19 -10.28 17.24 -3.91
N LYS A 20 -10.85 16.09 -4.29
CA LYS A 20 -10.49 14.77 -3.76
C LYS A 20 -9.48 14.09 -4.67
N SER A 21 -8.36 14.75 -4.94
CA SER A 21 -7.15 14.04 -5.32
C SER A 21 -6.59 13.29 -4.10
N SER A 22 -7.37 12.33 -3.58
CA SER A 22 -6.79 11.13 -3.00
C SER A 22 -5.94 10.54 -4.11
N LYS A 23 -4.62 10.71 -4.05
CA LYS A 23 -3.67 10.13 -5.01
C LYS A 23 -4.18 8.75 -5.41
N ILE A 24 -4.65 8.62 -6.66
CA ILE A 24 -5.06 7.32 -7.19
C ILE A 24 -3.78 6.50 -7.20
N LEU A 25 -3.67 5.57 -6.25
CA LEU A 25 -2.52 4.69 -6.19
C LEU A 25 -2.50 3.90 -7.49
N THR A 26 -1.33 3.76 -8.08
CA THR A 26 -1.20 2.88 -9.24
C THR A 26 -1.48 1.44 -8.79
N PRO A 27 -1.97 0.55 -9.67
CA PRO A 27 -2.16 -0.86 -9.33
C PRO A 27 -0.90 -1.54 -8.78
N LEU A 28 0.28 -1.05 -9.19
CA LEU A 28 1.56 -1.49 -8.63
C LEU A 28 1.73 -1.03 -7.17
N GLN A 29 1.44 0.23 -6.87
CA GLN A 29 1.53 0.78 -5.51
C GLN A 29 0.57 0.06 -4.56
N GLU A 30 -0.68 -0.17 -4.97
CA GLU A 30 -1.66 -0.93 -4.17
C GLU A 30 -1.16 -2.34 -3.86
N ARG A 31 -0.59 -3.03 -4.86
CA ARG A 31 -0.01 -4.37 -4.66
C ARG A 31 1.18 -4.36 -3.70
N VAL A 32 2.04 -3.35 -3.80
CA VAL A 32 3.19 -3.20 -2.91
C VAL A 32 2.73 -2.90 -1.49
N ILE A 33 1.72 -2.05 -1.31
CA ILE A 33 1.09 -1.74 -0.02
C ILE A 33 0.48 -2.99 0.60
N SER A 34 -0.43 -3.65 -0.11
CA SER A 34 -1.08 -4.87 0.37
C SER A 34 -0.07 -5.98 0.70
N GLY A 35 0.95 -6.14 -0.15
CA GLY A 35 2.02 -7.10 0.11
C GLY A 35 2.87 -6.78 1.35
N PHE A 36 3.02 -5.50 1.70
CA PHE A 36 3.74 -5.08 2.91
C PHE A 36 2.88 -5.15 4.17
N GLU A 37 1.56 -4.96 4.05
CA GLU A 37 0.61 -5.25 5.14
C GLU A 37 0.62 -6.73 5.53
N GLU A 38 0.69 -7.63 4.55
CA GLU A 38 0.87 -9.07 4.80
C GLU A 38 2.18 -9.37 5.55
N ILE A 39 3.28 -8.69 5.19
CA ILE A 39 4.58 -8.82 5.87
C ILE A 39 4.49 -8.33 7.33
N ASN A 40 3.82 -7.20 7.58
CA ASN A 40 3.58 -6.72 8.94
C ASN A 40 2.75 -7.72 9.74
N HIS A 41 1.68 -8.25 9.16
CA HIS A 41 0.84 -9.24 9.81
C HIS A 41 1.59 -10.54 10.13
N PHE A 42 2.47 -10.98 9.22
CA PHE A 42 3.37 -12.10 9.47
C PHE A 42 4.28 -11.80 10.68
N PHE A 43 4.89 -10.61 10.74
CA PHE A 43 5.74 -10.24 11.86
C PHE A 43 4.96 -10.15 13.18
N GLU A 44 3.75 -9.56 13.17
CA GLU A 44 2.88 -9.49 14.35
C GLU A 44 2.55 -10.89 14.89
N THR A 45 2.28 -11.85 13.98
CA THR A 45 1.88 -13.21 14.34
C THR A 45 3.06 -14.09 14.77
N HIS A 46 4.19 -14.02 14.05
CA HIS A 46 5.33 -14.93 14.24
C HIS A 46 6.50 -14.31 15.01
N GLN A 47 6.47 -12.99 15.25
CA GLN A 47 7.51 -12.23 15.96
C GLN A 47 8.91 -12.40 15.35
N ARG A 48 8.96 -12.58 14.02
CA ARG A 48 10.20 -12.75 13.25
C ARG A 48 10.03 -12.28 11.81
N VAL A 49 11.14 -11.96 11.15
CA VAL A 49 11.17 -11.57 9.73
C VAL A 49 10.93 -12.82 8.87
N PRO A 50 10.08 -12.74 7.82
CA PRO A 50 9.88 -13.86 6.90
C PRO A 50 11.19 -14.20 6.17
N SER A 51 11.44 -15.50 5.96
CA SER A 51 12.69 -16.01 5.39
C SER A 51 12.47 -17.14 4.38
N HIS A 52 13.50 -17.46 3.59
CA HIS A 52 13.47 -18.47 2.53
C HIS A 52 13.93 -19.87 2.99
N HIS A 53 13.89 -20.17 4.29
CA HIS A 53 14.40 -21.46 4.78
C HIS A 53 13.58 -22.66 4.26
N ALA A 54 14.18 -23.85 4.27
CA ALA A 54 13.58 -25.05 3.68
C ALA A 54 12.17 -25.33 4.23
N ASP A 55 12.03 -25.23 5.56
CA ASP A 55 10.78 -25.50 6.28
C ASP A 55 9.74 -24.37 6.21
N ALA A 56 10.07 -23.23 5.60
CA ALA A 56 9.13 -22.12 5.49
C ALA A 56 8.00 -22.52 4.54
N ASP A 57 6.77 -22.21 4.95
CA ASP A 57 5.62 -22.44 4.09
C ASP A 57 5.63 -21.50 2.88
N ILE A 58 4.68 -21.72 1.97
CA ILE A 58 4.59 -20.94 0.73
C ILE A 58 4.31 -19.45 1.01
N PHE A 59 3.60 -19.12 2.08
CA PHE A 59 3.23 -17.74 2.41
C PHE A 59 4.41 -16.98 3.01
N GLU A 60 5.19 -17.61 3.88
CA GLU A 60 6.41 -17.04 4.41
C GLU A 60 7.42 -16.78 3.27
N LYS A 61 7.65 -17.77 2.40
CA LYS A 61 8.55 -17.60 1.24
C LYS A 61 8.09 -16.47 0.31
N LEU A 62 6.78 -16.30 0.15
CA LEU A 62 6.21 -15.19 -0.61
C LEU A 62 6.45 -13.84 0.09
N CYS A 63 6.22 -13.75 1.41
CA CYS A 63 6.50 -12.55 2.19
C CYS A 63 7.98 -12.18 2.16
N ALA A 64 8.87 -13.17 2.29
CA ALA A 64 10.31 -12.99 2.18
C ALA A 64 10.70 -12.44 0.79
N SER A 65 10.19 -13.07 -0.28
CA SER A 65 10.41 -12.62 -1.66
C SER A 65 9.93 -11.18 -1.90
N ARG A 66 8.78 -10.81 -1.33
CA ARG A 66 8.23 -9.45 -1.44
C ARG A 66 9.08 -8.44 -0.67
N LEU A 67 9.48 -8.78 0.55
CA LEU A 67 10.33 -7.92 1.39
C LEU A 67 11.67 -7.63 0.70
N ASP A 68 12.30 -8.66 0.13
CA ASP A 68 13.56 -8.52 -0.61
C ASP A 68 13.42 -7.56 -1.81
N LYS A 69 12.35 -7.71 -2.60
CA LYS A 69 12.09 -6.83 -3.74
C LYS A 69 11.86 -5.38 -3.32
N ILE A 70 11.11 -5.16 -2.24
CA ILE A 70 10.85 -3.83 -1.71
C ILE A 70 12.16 -3.19 -1.21
N LYS A 71 13.02 -3.94 -0.52
CA LYS A 71 14.33 -3.45 -0.06
C LYS A 71 15.26 -3.05 -1.20
N GLN A 72 15.19 -3.76 -2.32
CA GLN A 72 16.04 -3.52 -3.50
C GLN A 72 15.55 -2.35 -4.37
N ASN A 73 14.31 -1.89 -4.21
CA ASN A 73 13.71 -0.85 -5.04
C ASN A 73 13.31 0.37 -4.17
N SER A 74 14.04 1.48 -4.32
CA SER A 74 13.81 2.71 -3.56
C SER A 74 12.40 3.28 -3.75
N ASP A 75 11.82 3.16 -4.94
CA ASP A 75 10.48 3.67 -5.22
C ASP A 75 9.44 2.84 -4.47
N MET A 76 9.59 1.51 -4.46
CA MET A 76 8.73 0.62 -3.66
C MET A 76 8.92 0.86 -2.15
N LYS A 77 10.17 1.02 -1.68
CA LYS A 77 10.46 1.35 -0.28
C LYS A 77 9.77 2.65 0.14
N SER A 78 9.77 3.67 -0.72
CA SER A 78 9.11 4.97 -0.45
C SER A 78 7.60 4.86 -0.29
N VAL A 79 6.97 3.93 -1.03
CA VAL A 79 5.52 3.70 -1.01
C VAL A 79 5.06 3.07 0.30
N VAL A 80 5.89 2.26 0.96
CA VAL A 80 5.48 1.52 2.18
C VAL A 80 6.20 1.96 3.44
N LEU A 81 7.03 3.00 3.37
CA LEU A 81 7.77 3.50 4.52
C LEU A 81 6.86 3.87 5.69
N PHE A 82 5.67 4.42 5.39
CA PHE A 82 4.66 4.75 6.41
C PHE A 82 4.01 3.53 7.08
N LEU A 83 4.19 2.34 6.51
CA LEU A 83 3.70 1.06 7.03
C LEU A 83 4.79 0.31 7.80
N ASP A 84 6.04 0.75 7.83
CA ASP A 84 7.16 0.00 8.44
C ASP A 84 7.18 0.10 9.97
N LYS A 85 6.18 -0.49 10.61
CA LYS A 85 5.97 -0.48 12.07
C LYS A 85 7.09 -1.21 12.83
N PHE A 86 7.75 -2.18 12.20
CA PHE A 86 8.72 -3.08 12.86
C PHE A 86 10.15 -2.90 12.34
N ASN A 87 10.42 -1.79 11.63
CA ASN A 87 11.74 -1.48 11.08
C ASN A 87 12.30 -2.62 10.20
N LEU A 88 11.44 -3.22 9.38
CA LEU A 88 11.75 -4.35 8.52
C LEU A 88 12.55 -3.93 7.30
N LEU A 89 12.47 -2.67 6.87
CA LEU A 89 13.13 -2.17 5.66
C LEU A 89 14.61 -1.82 5.86
N GLY A 90 15.11 -1.85 7.11
CA GLY A 90 16.47 -1.46 7.45
C GLY A 90 16.64 0.05 7.53
#